data_AF-A0AAU7EAR1-F1
#
_entry.id   AF-A0AAU7EAR1-F1
#
_cell.length_a   1.000
_cell.length_b   1.000
_cell.length_c   1.000
_cell.angle_alpha   90.00
_cell.angle_beta   90.00
_cell.angle_gamma   90.00
#
_symmetry.space_group_name_H-M   'P 1'
#
loop_
_entity.id
_entity.type
_entity.pdbx_description
1 polymer ?
#
loop_
_entity_poly.entity_id
_entity_poly.type
_entity_poly.pdbx_seq_one_letter_code
_entity_poly.pdbx_strand_id
1 'polypeptide(L)'
;MNILKQILIYLIWTFISLLSAFGYMRIILGPKPKPSTGFMKMFDWTYGVAMLHVGSIIGSIIALLYIIIDVFYLKKRLKNNSKRMMIRFIIILIITLIVGTTHYIFEKVIDII
;
A
#
# COMPACT_ATOMS: atom_id res chain seq x y z
N MET A 1 -24.58 -10.66 -10.87
CA MET A 1 -23.31 -10.76 -10.10
C MET A 1 -23.67 -10.94 -8.64
N ASN A 2 -23.35 -12.08 -8.04
CA ASN A 2 -23.55 -12.25 -6.60
C ASN A 2 -22.64 -11.25 -5.89
N ILE A 3 -23.21 -10.40 -5.04
CA ILE A 3 -22.51 -9.34 -4.29
C ILE A 3 -21.24 -9.88 -3.60
N LEU A 4 -21.32 -11.12 -3.09
CA LEU A 4 -20.19 -11.88 -2.54
C LEU A 4 -18.96 -11.95 -3.46
N LYS A 5 -19.15 -12.22 -4.76
CA LYS A 5 -18.03 -12.31 -5.72
C LYS A 5 -17.35 -10.94 -5.89
N GLN A 6 -18.13 -9.87 -5.87
CA GLN A 6 -17.58 -8.52 -5.99
C GLN A 6 -16.80 -8.12 -4.74
N ILE A 7 -17.31 -8.45 -3.54
CA ILE A 7 -16.60 -8.23 -2.27
C ILE A 7 -15.27 -8.98 -2.26
N LEU A 8 -15.26 -10.26 -2.64
CA LEU A 8 -14.04 -11.07 -2.68
C LEU A 8 -12.98 -10.48 -3.61
N ILE A 9 -13.39 -9.96 -4.78
CA ILE A 9 -12.48 -9.33 -5.73
C ILE A 9 -11.85 -8.06 -5.14
N TYR A 10 -12.64 -7.20 -4.50
CA TYR A 10 -12.09 -6.00 -3.86
C TYR A 10 -11.21 -6.31 -2.65
N LEU A 11 -11.50 -7.40 -1.93
CA LEU A 11 -10.64 -7.90 -0.86
C LEU A 11 -9.25 -8.26 -1.41
N ILE A 12 -9.19 -8.98 -2.54
CA ILE A 12 -7.93 -9.32 -3.22
C ILE A 12 -7.17 -8.06 -3.63
N TRP A 13 -7.84 -7.08 -4.23
CA TRP A 13 -7.19 -5.81 -4.62
C TRP A 13 -6.69 -4.99 -3.42
N THR A 14 -7.43 -5.03 -2.31
CA THR A 14 -7.01 -4.40 -1.05
C THR A 14 -5.77 -5.09 -0.50
N PHE A 15 -5.73 -6.42 -0.53
CA PHE A 15 -4.56 -7.18 -0.12
C PHE A 15 -3.32 -6.87 -0.98
N ILE A 16 -3.49 -6.76 -2.31
CA ILE A 16 -2.42 -6.34 -3.23
C ILE A 16 -1.95 -4.92 -2.88
N SER A 17 -2.86 -4.00 -2.59
CA SER A 17 -2.54 -2.62 -2.22
C SER A 17 -1.73 -2.55 -0.92
N LEU A 18 -2.10 -3.35 0.09
CA LEU A 18 -1.36 -3.48 1.33
C LEU A 18 0.05 -4.02 1.07
N LEU A 19 0.18 -5.11 0.29
CA LEU A 19 1.49 -5.66 -0.07
C LEU A 19 2.38 -4.62 -0.78
N SER A 20 1.81 -3.83 -1.70
CA SER A 20 2.53 -2.75 -2.36
C SER A 20 3.02 -1.69 -1.36
N ALA A 21 2.19 -1.30 -0.39
CA ALA A 21 2.57 -0.34 0.64
C ALA A 21 3.66 -0.89 1.58
N PHE A 22 3.58 -2.16 2.00
CA PHE A 22 4.63 -2.81 2.78
C PHE A 22 5.94 -2.91 2.00
N GLY A 23 5.86 -3.19 0.69
CA GLY A 23 7.02 -3.16 -0.20
C GLY A 23 7.68 -1.78 -0.23
N TYR A 24 6.89 -0.72 -0.38
CA TYR A 24 7.37 0.65 -0.30
C TYR A 24 8.00 0.98 1.07
N MET A 25 7.35 0.65 2.18
CA MET A 25 7.88 0.88 3.52
C MET A 25 9.19 0.14 3.75
N ARG A 26 9.35 -1.08 3.19
CA ARG A 26 10.61 -1.82 3.26
C ARG A 26 11.74 -1.13 2.50
N ILE A 27 11.43 -0.44 1.39
CA ILE A 27 12.41 0.34 0.64
C ILE A 27 12.88 1.55 1.47
N ILE A 28 11.97 2.22 2.16
CA ILE A 28 12.31 3.41 2.98
C ILE A 28 13.02 3.04 4.27
N LEU A 29 12.44 2.11 5.06
CA LEU A 29 13.01 1.71 6.34
C LEU A 29 14.31 0.92 6.18
N GLY A 30 14.58 0.39 4.98
CA GLY A 30 15.76 -0.42 4.72
C GLY A 30 15.76 -1.77 5.45
N PRO A 31 16.90 -2.47 5.49
CA PRO A 31 17.00 -3.75 6.17
C PRO A 31 16.78 -3.61 7.68
N LYS A 32 16.25 -4.68 8.30
CA LYS A 32 16.04 -4.70 9.75
C LYS A 32 17.41 -4.56 10.44
N PRO A 33 17.56 -3.66 11.42
CA PRO A 33 18.81 -3.55 12.18
C PRO A 33 19.13 -4.87 12.89
N LYS A 34 20.43 -5.12 13.10
CA LYS A 34 20.90 -6.31 13.84
C LYS A 34 20.31 -6.29 15.26
N PRO A 35 19.96 -7.46 15.83
CA PRO A 35 19.40 -7.53 17.17
C PRO A 35 20.36 -6.88 18.16
N SER A 36 19.85 -5.95 18.95
CA SER A 36 20.65 -5.17 19.89
C SER A 36 20.91 -5.98 21.16
N THR A 37 22.04 -5.68 21.84
CA THR A 37 22.43 -6.34 23.10
C THR A 37 22.02 -5.51 24.31
N GLY A 38 21.74 -6.15 25.44
CA GLY A 38 21.36 -5.48 26.68
C GLY A 38 19.96 -4.84 26.66
N PHE A 39 19.81 -3.69 27.32
CA PHE A 39 18.54 -2.97 27.48
C PHE A 39 17.91 -2.52 26.15
N MET A 40 18.74 -2.24 25.14
CA MET A 40 18.28 -1.83 23.80
C MET A 40 17.44 -2.92 23.10
N LYS A 41 17.59 -4.20 23.47
CA LYS A 41 16.81 -5.33 22.93
C LYS A 41 15.31 -5.15 23.13
N MET A 42 14.91 -4.41 24.18
CA MET A 42 13.50 -4.06 24.43
C MET A 42 12.91 -3.14 23.36
N PHE A 43 13.72 -2.54 22.49
CA PHE A 43 13.27 -1.66 21.40
C PHE A 43 13.34 -2.31 20.01
N ASP A 44 13.82 -3.55 19.87
CA ASP A 44 13.92 -4.25 18.58
C ASP A 44 12.54 -4.46 17.89
N TRP A 45 11.43 -4.34 18.63
CA TRP A 45 10.06 -4.43 18.11
C TRP A 45 9.59 -3.15 17.40
N THR A 46 10.22 -2.01 17.68
CA THR A 46 9.83 -0.69 17.14
C THR A 46 9.86 -0.67 15.62
N TYR A 47 10.86 -1.32 15.00
CA TYR A 47 10.91 -1.49 13.54
C TYR A 47 9.67 -2.20 13.00
N GLY A 48 9.25 -3.29 13.65
CA GLY A 48 8.07 -4.05 13.25
C GLY A 48 6.79 -3.25 13.40
N VAL A 49 6.67 -2.47 14.48
CA VAL A 49 5.49 -1.63 14.71
C VAL A 49 5.45 -0.41 13.81
N ALA A 50 6.57 0.25 13.54
CA ALA A 50 6.64 1.31 12.54
C ALA A 50 6.22 0.79 11.16
N MET A 51 6.75 -0.36 10.75
CA MET A 51 6.41 -0.98 9.48
C MET A 51 4.93 -1.38 9.40
N LEU A 52 4.38 -1.97 10.47
CA LEU A 52 2.96 -2.36 10.53
C LEU A 52 2.04 -1.15 10.57
N HIS A 53 2.30 -0.17 11.42
CA HIS A 53 1.43 0.97 11.61
C HIS A 53 1.40 1.87 10.36
N VAL A 54 2.57 2.34 9.92
CA VAL A 54 2.67 3.23 8.76
C VAL A 54 2.33 2.48 7.47
N GLY A 55 2.79 1.24 7.30
CA GLY A 55 2.47 0.40 6.14
C GLY A 55 0.98 0.12 6.00
N SER A 56 0.28 -0.13 7.11
CA SER A 56 -1.17 -0.33 7.08
C SER A 56 -1.91 0.96 6.73
N ILE A 57 -1.53 2.11 7.31
CA ILE A 57 -2.14 3.40 7.00
C ILE A 57 -1.97 3.74 5.50
N ILE A 58 -0.73 3.67 4.99
CA ILE A 58 -0.44 3.96 3.58
C ILE A 58 -1.17 2.97 2.67
N GLY A 59 -1.17 1.68 3.00
CA GLY A 59 -1.86 0.67 2.21
C GLY A 59 -3.37 0.83 2.20
N SER A 60 -3.98 1.26 3.31
CA SER A 60 -5.39 1.62 3.37
C SER A 60 -5.71 2.84 2.49
N ILE A 61 -4.86 3.86 2.48
CA ILE A 61 -5.02 5.03 1.60
C ILE A 61 -4.96 4.60 0.12
N ILE A 62 -3.97 3.79 -0.26
CA ILE A 62 -3.82 3.29 -1.63
C ILE A 62 -5.05 2.46 -2.03
N ALA A 63 -5.50 1.54 -1.16
CA ALA A 63 -6.66 0.70 -1.42
C ALA A 63 -7.93 1.55 -1.62
N LEU A 64 -8.15 2.56 -0.77
CA LEU A 64 -9.30 3.46 -0.86
C LEU A 64 -9.29 4.24 -2.18
N LEU A 65 -8.15 4.85 -2.54
CA LEU A 65 -7.99 5.57 -3.81
C LEU A 65 -8.23 4.65 -5.01
N TYR A 66 -7.68 3.44 -4.98
CA TYR A 66 -7.89 2.45 -6.03
C TYR A 66 -9.37 2.07 -6.17
N ILE A 67 -10.07 1.81 -5.06
CA ILE A 67 -11.50 1.44 -5.09
C ILE A 67 -12.34 2.56 -5.70
N ILE A 68 -12.08 3.82 -5.33
CA ILE A 68 -12.78 4.98 -5.91
C ILE A 68 -12.55 5.02 -7.43
N ILE A 69 -11.29 5.00 -7.87
CA ILE A 69 -10.94 5.01 -9.30
C ILE A 69 -11.58 3.82 -10.01
N ASP A 70 -11.62 2.66 -9.37
CA ASP A 70 -12.19 1.46 -9.97
C ASP A 70 -13.69 1.56 -10.19
N VAL A 71 -14.43 1.94 -9.16
CA VAL A 71 -15.89 2.02 -9.16
C VAL A 71 -16.38 3.09 -10.14
N PHE A 72 -15.76 4.27 -10.13
CA PHE A 72 -16.21 5.39 -10.96
C PHE A 72 -15.72 5.29 -12.41
N TYR A 73 -14.49 4.81 -12.63
CA TYR A 73 -13.84 4.91 -13.93
C TYR A 73 -13.53 3.55 -14.57
N LEU A 74 -12.70 2.72 -13.94
CA LEU A 74 -12.16 1.52 -14.59
C LEU A 74 -13.22 0.47 -14.88
N LYS A 75 -14.20 0.30 -13.97
CA LYS A 75 -15.27 -0.69 -14.14
C LYS A 75 -16.09 -0.42 -15.42
N LYS A 76 -16.35 0.86 -15.73
CA LYS A 76 -17.05 1.27 -16.97
C LYS A 76 -16.12 1.19 -18.18
N ARG A 77 -14.92 1.75 -18.09
CA ARG A 77 -13.98 1.89 -19.22
C ARG A 77 -13.38 0.56 -19.70
N LEU A 78 -13.20 -0.42 -18.81
CA LEU A 78 -12.54 -1.69 -19.12
C LEU A 78 -13.51 -2.85 -19.38
N LYS A 79 -14.81 -2.61 -19.54
CA LYS A 79 -15.85 -3.65 -19.63
C LYS A 79 -15.62 -4.71 -20.75
N ASN A 80 -14.97 -4.34 -21.85
CA ASN A 80 -14.64 -5.28 -22.94
C ASN A 80 -13.13 -5.41 -23.22
N ASN A 81 -12.27 -4.94 -22.31
CA ASN A 81 -10.82 -4.99 -22.51
C ASN A 81 -10.24 -6.30 -21.95
N SER A 82 -9.56 -7.08 -22.81
CA SER A 82 -8.89 -8.34 -22.43
C SER A 82 -7.74 -8.13 -21.44
N LYS A 83 -7.12 -6.95 -21.43
CA LYS A 83 -6.02 -6.57 -20.53
C LYS A 83 -6.51 -5.88 -19.24
N ARG A 84 -7.81 -5.98 -18.90
CA ARG A 84 -8.39 -5.30 -17.73
C ARG A 84 -7.60 -5.55 -16.44
N MET A 85 -7.18 -6.79 -16.20
CA MET A 85 -6.47 -7.15 -14.97
C MET A 85 -5.09 -6.50 -14.89
N MET A 86 -4.34 -6.48 -16.00
CA MET A 86 -3.03 -5.84 -16.08
C MET A 86 -3.14 -4.32 -15.89
N ILE A 87 -4.14 -3.68 -16.50
CA ILE A 87 -4.36 -2.23 -16.35
C ILE A 87 -4.67 -1.87 -14.90
N ARG A 88 -5.50 -2.67 -14.21
CA ARG A 88 -5.80 -2.48 -12.79
C ARG A 88 -4.56 -2.57 -11.92
N PHE A 89 -3.69 -3.54 -12.19
CA PHE A 89 -2.43 -3.70 -11.47
C PHE A 89 -1.49 -2.51 -11.68
N ILE A 90 -1.33 -2.06 -12.93
CA ILE A 90 -0.52 -0.87 -13.26
C ILE A 90 -1.04 0.36 -12.50
N ILE A 91 -2.35 0.53 -12.38
CA ILE A 91 -2.92 1.67 -11.67
C ILE A 91 -2.61 1.60 -10.18
N ILE A 92 -2.65 0.43 -9.55
CA ILE A 92 -2.22 0.29 -8.14
C ILE A 92 -0.76 0.69 -7.98
N LEU A 93 0.12 0.28 -8.91
CA LEU A 93 1.52 0.68 -8.87
C LEU A 93 1.69 2.20 -9.02
N ILE A 94 0.95 2.83 -9.92
CA ILE A 94 0.98 4.29 -10.11
C ILE A 94 0.50 4.99 -8.82
N ILE A 95 -0.62 4.55 -8.23
CA ILE A 95 -1.13 5.11 -6.98
C ILE A 95 -0.11 4.92 -5.85
N THR A 96 0.48 3.73 -5.74
CA THR A 96 1.52 3.44 -4.75
C THR A 96 2.71 4.39 -4.91
N LEU A 97 3.15 4.64 -6.14
CA LEU A 97 4.25 5.57 -6.42
C LEU A 97 3.87 6.99 -6.02
N ILE A 98 2.68 7.48 -6.38
CA ILE A 98 2.23 8.84 -6.02
C ILE A 98 2.11 9.00 -4.50
N VAL A 99 1.42 8.08 -3.82
CA VAL A 99 1.22 8.14 -2.37
C VAL A 99 2.55 7.98 -1.63
N GLY A 100 3.39 7.05 -2.08
CA GLY A 100 4.71 6.82 -1.50
C GLY A 100 5.65 8.01 -1.69
N THR A 101 5.69 8.64 -2.87
CA THR A 101 6.47 9.86 -3.07
C THR A 101 5.97 10.99 -2.18
N THR A 102 4.64 11.15 -2.06
CA THR A 102 4.04 12.17 -1.18
C THR A 102 4.41 11.93 0.28
N HIS A 103 4.30 10.70 0.77
CA HIS A 103 4.71 10.32 2.12
C HIS A 103 6.20 10.62 2.36
N TYR A 104 7.06 10.25 1.41
CA TYR A 104 8.50 10.51 1.51
C TYR A 104 8.81 12.02 1.57
N ILE A 105 8.13 12.84 0.77
CA ILE A 105 8.29 14.30 0.79
C ILE A 105 7.84 14.87 2.15
N PHE A 106 6.71 14.40 2.69
CA PHE A 106 6.24 14.87 4.00
C PHE A 106 7.20 14.48 5.14
N GLU A 107 7.77 13.28 5.09
CA GLU A 107 8.75 12.83 6.07
C GLU A 107 10.11 13.57 5.92
N LYS A 108 10.63 13.72 4.70
CA LYS A 108 12.00 14.22 4.49
C LYS A 108 12.16 15.70 4.20
N VAL A 109 11.14 16.34 3.62
CA VAL A 109 11.24 17.75 3.18
C VAL A 109 10.56 18.68 4.16
N ILE A 110 9.41 18.27 4.70
CA ILE A 110 8.61 19.14 5.56
C ILE A 110 8.83 18.83 7.05
N ASP A 111 9.48 17.70 7.38
CA ASP A 111 9.82 17.29 8.76
C ASP A 111 8.59 17.33 9.68
N ILE A 112 7.43 16.93 9.14
CA ILE A 112 6.15 16.92 9.88
C ILE A 112 6.08 15.72 10.84
N ILE A 113 6.89 14.67 10.60
CA ILE A 113 6.85 13.38 11.29
C ILE A 113 8.24 13.01 11.82
#